data_AF-A0A1A2SNK6-F1
#
_entry.id   AF-A0A1A2SNK6-F1
#
_cell.length_a   1.000
_cell.length_b   1.000
_cell.length_c   1.000
_cell.angle_alpha   90.00
_cell.angle_beta   90.00
_cell.angle_gamma   90.00
#
_symmetry.space_group_name_H-M   'P 1'
#
loop_
_entity.id
_entity.type
_entity.pdbx_description
1 polymer ?
#
loop_
_entity_poly.entity_id
_entity_poly.type
_entity_poly.pdbx_seq_one_letter_code
_entity_poly.pdbx_strand_id
1 'polypeptide(L)'
;MTRRLRPGWLVAFFAVLVSASAWLPWLSTTVNGGGWSNAIGGAHGNLELPRGFGAGQLIVLLASTLLVVGAMMGRGLSVKLASVAALLISSLIVALTVWYYKLNVNPPVSAQYGLYVGAGAAVCAVACSLVAVIAALASGRSGR
;
A
#
# COMPACT_ATOMS: atom_id res chain seq x y z
N MET A 1 31.06 -6.56 4.98
CA MET A 1 30.25 -6.14 3.81
C MET A 1 28.87 -5.66 4.27
N THR A 2 28.74 -4.42 4.72
CA THR A 2 27.42 -3.82 4.97
C THR A 2 26.87 -3.31 3.65
N ARG A 3 26.15 -4.15 2.91
CA ARG A 3 25.39 -3.72 1.73
C ARG A 3 24.46 -2.60 2.17
N ARG A 4 24.72 -1.37 1.73
CA ARG A 4 23.82 -0.24 1.97
C ARG A 4 22.47 -0.61 1.35
N LEU A 5 21.47 -0.85 2.19
CA LEU A 5 20.10 -1.10 1.76
C LEU A 5 19.66 0.12 0.95
N ARG A 6 19.46 -0.05 -0.36
CA ARG A 6 19.00 1.05 -1.22
C ARG A 6 17.54 1.32 -0.86
N PRO A 7 17.16 2.55 -0.45
CA PRO A 7 15.80 2.87 0.01
C PRO A 7 14.68 2.41 -0.95
N GLY A 8 14.95 2.43 -2.27
CA GLY A 8 13.98 1.97 -3.28
C GLY A 8 13.59 0.49 -3.17
N TRP A 9 14.51 -0.39 -2.77
CA TRP A 9 14.20 -1.81 -2.57
C TRP A 9 13.29 -2.04 -1.35
N LEU A 10 13.41 -1.21 -0.30
CA LEU A 10 12.51 -1.26 0.84
C LEU A 10 11.10 -0.80 0.43
N VAL A 11 10.98 0.25 -0.39
CA VAL A 11 9.68 0.69 -0.94
C VAL A 11 9.03 -0.43 -1.76
N ALA A 12 9.80 -1.10 -2.62
CA ALA A 12 9.29 -2.23 -3.42
C ALA A 12 8.81 -3.40 -2.53
N PHE A 13 9.55 -3.71 -1.46
CA PHE A 13 9.17 -4.73 -0.50
C PHE A 13 7.84 -4.39 0.21
N PHE A 14 7.68 -3.16 0.69
CA PHE A 14 6.41 -2.75 1.31
C PHE A 14 5.25 -2.71 0.31
N ALA A 15 5.51 -2.35 -0.96
CA ALA A 15 4.51 -2.42 -2.01
C ALA A 15 4.02 -3.86 -2.27
N VAL A 16 4.93 -4.84 -2.26
CA VAL A 16 4.57 -6.27 -2.31
C VAL A 16 3.72 -6.66 -1.10
N LEU A 17 4.07 -6.17 0.09
CA LEU A 17 3.38 -6.50 1.33
C LEU A 17 1.94 -5.95 1.35
N VAL A 18 1.72 -4.72 0.83
CA VAL A 18 0.38 -4.15 0.58
C VAL A 18 -0.39 -4.99 -0.45
N SER A 19 0.26 -5.39 -1.54
CA SER A 19 -0.39 -6.21 -2.58
C SER A 19 -0.81 -7.58 -2.03
N ALA A 20 0.06 -8.24 -1.28
CA ALA A 20 -0.23 -9.51 -0.62
C ALA A 20 -1.37 -9.39 0.39
N SER A 21 -1.40 -8.29 1.18
CA SER A 21 -2.46 -8.09 2.16
C SER A 21 -3.84 -7.93 1.52
N ALA A 22 -3.91 -7.43 0.28
CA ALA A 22 -5.18 -7.25 -0.43
C ALA A 22 -5.90 -8.56 -0.79
N TRP A 23 -5.20 -9.69 -0.74
CA TRP A 23 -5.78 -11.03 -0.90
C TRP A 23 -6.33 -11.59 0.40
N LEU A 24 -5.83 -11.10 1.53
CA LEU A 24 -6.28 -11.49 2.86
C LEU A 24 -7.64 -10.83 3.16
N PRO A 25 -8.42 -11.41 4.07
CA PRO A 25 -9.62 -10.77 4.60
C PRO A 25 -9.33 -9.37 5.17
N TRP A 26 -10.02 -8.36 4.64
CA TRP A 26 -9.97 -6.97 5.12
C TRP A 26 -11.17 -6.65 5.98
N LEU A 27 -12.33 -7.22 5.65
CA LEU A 27 -13.59 -7.01 6.32
C LEU A 27 -14.19 -8.36 6.71
N SER A 28 -14.86 -8.39 7.86
CA SER A 28 -15.62 -9.55 8.31
C SER A 28 -16.93 -9.12 8.97
N THR A 29 -17.95 -9.96 8.87
CA THR A 29 -19.23 -9.82 9.57
C THR A 29 -19.59 -11.13 10.26
N THR A 30 -20.31 -11.04 11.36
CA THR A 30 -20.86 -12.20 12.10
C THR A 30 -22.37 -12.36 11.90
N VAL A 31 -23.00 -11.47 11.12
CA VAL A 31 -24.46 -11.45 10.92
C VAL A 31 -24.87 -12.42 9.80
N ASN A 32 -26.03 -13.06 9.93
CA ASN A 32 -26.63 -13.97 8.94
C ASN A 32 -25.70 -15.09 8.44
N GLY A 33 -25.01 -15.78 9.37
CA GLY A 33 -24.06 -16.86 9.03
C GLY A 33 -22.63 -16.37 8.80
N GLY A 34 -22.40 -15.06 8.93
CA GLY A 34 -21.08 -14.45 8.83
C GLY A 34 -20.55 -14.35 7.41
N GLY A 35 -19.35 -13.80 7.28
CA GLY A 35 -18.69 -13.65 5.99
C GLY A 35 -17.45 -12.80 6.07
N TRP A 36 -16.64 -12.84 5.03
CA TRP A 36 -15.47 -12.00 4.89
C TRP A 36 -15.32 -11.52 3.45
N SER A 37 -14.64 -10.40 3.30
CA SER A 37 -14.23 -9.91 1.99
C SER A 37 -12.82 -9.34 2.03
N ASN A 38 -12.11 -9.49 0.93
CA ASN A 38 -10.78 -8.92 0.72
C ASN A 38 -10.85 -7.68 -0.19
N ALA A 39 -9.73 -6.97 -0.30
CA ALA A 39 -9.67 -5.74 -1.08
C ALA A 39 -9.72 -5.97 -2.60
N ILE A 40 -9.30 -7.14 -3.09
CA ILE A 40 -9.30 -7.43 -4.53
C ILE A 40 -10.71 -7.71 -5.10
N GLY A 41 -11.69 -7.99 -4.23
CA GLY A 41 -13.09 -8.22 -4.58
C GLY A 41 -13.57 -9.66 -4.38
N GLY A 42 -12.74 -10.51 -3.79
CA GLY A 42 -13.16 -11.81 -3.25
C GLY A 42 -14.06 -11.62 -2.02
N ALA A 43 -15.16 -12.34 -2.00
CA ALA A 43 -16.14 -12.32 -0.93
C ALA A 43 -16.57 -13.76 -0.61
N HIS A 44 -16.88 -14.02 0.66
CA HIS A 44 -17.39 -15.29 1.14
C HIS A 44 -18.49 -15.05 2.18
N GLY A 45 -19.56 -15.84 2.12
CA GLY A 45 -20.70 -15.71 3.01
C GLY A 45 -21.59 -14.51 2.66
N ASN A 46 -22.20 -13.89 3.67
CA ASN A 46 -23.23 -12.86 3.46
C ASN A 46 -22.68 -11.42 3.33
N LEU A 47 -21.37 -11.28 3.06
CA LEU A 47 -20.67 -10.00 2.91
C LEU A 47 -20.27 -9.79 1.46
N GLU A 48 -21.17 -9.26 0.63
CA GLU A 48 -20.86 -8.82 -0.73
C GLU A 48 -20.66 -7.31 -0.78
N LEU A 49 -19.52 -6.87 -1.30
CA LEU A 49 -19.32 -5.46 -1.66
C LEU A 49 -20.02 -5.15 -2.99
N PRO A 50 -20.38 -3.86 -3.22
CA PRO A 50 -20.96 -3.43 -4.49
C PRO A 50 -20.12 -3.87 -5.68
N ARG A 51 -20.77 -4.45 -6.70
CA ARG A 51 -20.12 -4.93 -7.93
C ARG A 51 -19.54 -3.74 -8.70
N GLY A 52 -18.23 -3.75 -8.95
CA GLY A 52 -17.55 -2.73 -9.73
C GLY A 52 -16.11 -2.49 -9.30
N PHE A 53 -15.46 -1.48 -9.91
CA PHE A 53 -14.12 -1.07 -9.54
C PHE A 53 -14.12 -0.31 -8.21
N GLY A 54 -13.64 -0.94 -7.15
CA GLY A 54 -13.65 -0.40 -5.80
C GLY A 54 -12.33 0.23 -5.35
N ALA A 55 -12.36 0.91 -4.20
CA ALA A 55 -11.15 1.46 -3.57
C ALA A 55 -10.10 0.39 -3.25
N GLY A 56 -10.51 -0.84 -2.89
CA GLY A 56 -9.60 -1.96 -2.66
C GLY A 56 -8.82 -2.36 -3.92
N GLN A 57 -9.47 -2.42 -5.08
CA GLN A 57 -8.82 -2.73 -6.36
C GLN A 57 -7.91 -1.59 -6.82
N LEU A 58 -8.30 -0.33 -6.56
CA LEU A 58 -7.44 0.82 -6.80
C LEU A 58 -6.16 0.75 -5.93
N ILE A 59 -6.28 0.34 -4.67
CA ILE A 59 -5.11 0.13 -3.79
C ILE A 59 -4.17 -0.93 -4.37
N VAL A 60 -4.69 -2.06 -4.88
CA VAL A 60 -3.87 -3.10 -5.52
C VAL A 60 -3.14 -2.58 -6.76
N LEU A 61 -3.83 -1.78 -7.58
CA LEU A 61 -3.25 -1.17 -8.77
C LEU A 61 -2.13 -0.19 -8.40
N LEU A 62 -2.39 0.69 -7.42
CA LEU A 62 -1.39 1.63 -6.90
C LEU A 62 -0.20 0.91 -6.24
N ALA A 63 -0.43 -0.18 -5.52
CA ALA A 63 0.64 -1.00 -4.94
C ALA A 63 1.53 -1.61 -6.03
N SER A 64 0.93 -2.05 -7.14
CA SER A 64 1.67 -2.58 -8.30
C SER A 64 2.51 -1.48 -8.97
N THR A 65 1.96 -0.27 -9.12
CA THR A 65 2.72 0.88 -9.61
C THR A 65 3.85 1.26 -8.64
N LEU A 66 3.59 1.25 -7.32
CA LEU A 66 4.58 1.55 -6.29
C LEU A 66 5.74 0.55 -6.31
N LEU A 67 5.45 -0.74 -6.56
CA LEU A 67 6.47 -1.77 -6.73
C LEU A 67 7.41 -1.43 -7.88
N VAL A 68 6.85 -1.11 -9.06
CA VAL A 68 7.65 -0.74 -10.25
C VAL A 68 8.49 0.51 -9.98
N VAL A 69 7.90 1.56 -9.40
CA VAL A 69 8.61 2.80 -9.07
C VAL A 69 9.70 2.56 -8.01
N GLY A 70 9.41 1.72 -7.01
CA GLY A 70 10.39 1.25 -6.01
C GLY A 70 11.57 0.52 -6.64
N ALA A 71 11.30 -0.39 -7.58
CA ALA A 71 12.33 -1.09 -8.32
C ALA A 71 13.17 -0.15 -9.21
N MET A 72 12.54 0.83 -9.88
CA MET A 72 13.25 1.87 -10.66
C MET A 72 14.21 2.67 -9.77
N MET A 73 13.75 3.11 -8.59
CA MET A 73 14.61 3.75 -7.59
C MET A 73 15.74 2.83 -7.13
N GLY A 74 15.43 1.57 -6.83
CA GLY A 74 16.39 0.56 -6.40
C GLY A 74 17.45 0.24 -7.47
N ARG A 75 17.14 0.47 -8.75
CA ARG A 75 18.06 0.33 -9.89
C ARG A 75 18.83 1.61 -10.20
N GLY A 76 18.42 2.76 -9.65
CA GLY A 76 19.06 4.07 -9.90
C GLY A 76 18.53 4.80 -11.13
N LEU A 77 17.39 4.35 -11.68
CA LEU A 77 16.75 4.97 -12.84
C LEU A 77 15.88 6.15 -12.37
N SER A 78 16.22 7.36 -12.83
CA SER A 78 15.49 8.61 -12.51
C SER A 78 15.14 8.78 -11.02
N VAL A 79 16.16 8.68 -10.15
CA VAL A 79 15.97 8.61 -8.69
C VAL A 79 15.12 9.76 -8.15
N LYS A 80 15.28 10.99 -8.65
CA LYS A 80 14.47 12.14 -8.21
C LYS A 80 12.99 11.99 -8.55
N LEU A 81 12.67 11.70 -9.81
CA LEU A 81 11.28 11.58 -10.26
C LEU A 81 10.60 10.37 -9.62
N ALA A 82 11.32 9.25 -9.54
CA ALA A 82 10.82 8.03 -8.93
C ALA A 82 10.58 8.19 -7.42
N SER A 83 11.43 8.92 -6.70
CA SER A 83 11.23 9.20 -5.26
C SER A 83 9.97 10.04 -5.01
N VAL A 84 9.73 11.07 -5.83
CA VAL A 84 8.50 11.89 -5.74
C VAL A 84 7.27 11.05 -6.08
N ALA A 85 7.32 10.26 -7.16
CA ALA A 85 6.22 9.40 -7.55
C ALA A 85 5.87 8.38 -6.46
N ALA A 86 6.86 7.73 -5.85
CA ALA A 86 6.60 6.78 -4.77
C ALA A 86 6.03 7.43 -3.52
N LEU A 87 6.47 8.64 -3.16
CA LEU A 87 5.89 9.37 -2.04
C LEU A 87 4.41 9.71 -2.29
N LEU A 88 4.07 10.16 -3.51
CA LEU A 88 2.69 10.44 -3.89
C LEU A 88 1.83 9.19 -3.88
N ILE A 89 2.30 8.10 -4.52
CA ILE A 89 1.55 6.84 -4.62
C ILE A 89 1.35 6.22 -3.23
N SER A 90 2.40 6.14 -2.40
CA SER A 90 2.30 5.59 -1.04
C SER A 90 1.37 6.42 -0.15
N SER A 91 1.40 7.76 -0.25
CA SER A 91 0.46 8.62 0.48
C SER A 91 -0.99 8.40 0.02
N LEU A 92 -1.21 8.24 -1.28
CA LEU A 92 -2.54 7.97 -1.84
C LEU A 92 -3.08 6.61 -1.37
N ILE A 93 -2.23 5.59 -1.28
CA ILE A 93 -2.60 4.28 -0.73
C ILE A 93 -3.06 4.41 0.73
N VAL A 94 -2.33 5.17 1.57
CA VAL A 94 -2.72 5.40 2.97
C VAL A 94 -4.06 6.12 3.04
N ALA A 95 -4.25 7.19 2.27
CA ALA A 95 -5.50 7.94 2.24
C ALA A 95 -6.70 7.07 1.82
N LEU A 96 -6.53 6.26 0.76
CA LEU A 96 -7.55 5.31 0.32
C LEU A 96 -7.84 4.23 1.36
N THR A 97 -6.82 3.75 2.09
CA THR A 97 -7.00 2.75 3.15
C THR A 97 -7.82 3.33 4.31
N VAL A 98 -7.53 4.56 4.72
CA VAL A 98 -8.31 5.27 5.77
C VAL A 98 -9.74 5.54 5.31
N TRP A 99 -9.91 5.97 4.05
CA TRP A 99 -11.23 6.18 3.47
C TRP A 99 -12.03 4.87 3.42
N TYR A 100 -11.39 3.78 2.97
CA TYR A 100 -11.97 2.45 2.92
C TYR A 100 -12.39 1.99 4.32
N TYR A 101 -11.55 2.20 5.34
CA TYR A 101 -11.88 1.92 6.73
C TYR A 101 -13.13 2.68 7.17
N LYS A 102 -13.19 4.00 6.95
CA LYS A 102 -14.35 4.80 7.37
C LYS A 102 -15.67 4.41 6.68
N LEU A 103 -15.62 4.05 5.40
CA LEU A 103 -16.83 3.67 4.67
C LEU A 103 -17.33 2.27 5.08
N ASN A 104 -16.41 1.31 5.25
CA ASN A 104 -16.78 -0.10 5.38
C ASN A 104 -16.80 -0.62 6.82
N VAL A 105 -16.09 0.02 7.74
CA VAL A 105 -16.06 -0.39 9.15
C VAL A 105 -17.14 0.37 9.91
N ASN A 106 -18.34 -0.20 9.88
CA ASN A 106 -19.48 0.24 10.68
C ASN A 106 -20.16 -1.01 11.25
N PRO A 107 -20.55 -1.05 12.53
CA PRO A 107 -21.25 -2.20 13.10
C PRO A 107 -22.44 -2.58 12.20
N PRO A 108 -22.54 -3.84 11.74
CA PRO A 108 -21.89 -5.06 12.25
C PRO A 108 -20.59 -5.52 11.53
N VAL A 109 -20.01 -4.72 10.63
CA VAL A 109 -18.80 -5.06 9.86
C VAL A 109 -17.53 -4.59 10.60
N SER A 110 -16.58 -5.50 10.79
CA SER A 110 -15.31 -5.26 11.49
C SER A 110 -14.11 -5.40 10.55
N ALA A 111 -13.07 -4.59 10.81
CA ALA A 111 -11.79 -4.71 10.13
C ALA A 111 -11.04 -5.98 10.57
N GLN A 112 -10.37 -6.62 9.62
CA GLN A 112 -9.62 -7.84 9.85
C GLN A 112 -8.13 -7.66 9.51
N TYR A 113 -7.33 -8.71 9.76
CA TYR A 113 -5.86 -8.66 9.73
C TYR A 113 -5.28 -8.16 8.40
N GLY A 114 -5.91 -8.43 7.25
CA GLY A 114 -5.44 -7.94 5.95
C GLY A 114 -5.43 -6.42 5.85
N LEU A 115 -6.40 -5.75 6.49
CA LEU A 115 -6.48 -4.29 6.53
C LEU A 115 -5.38 -3.71 7.43
N TYR A 116 -5.12 -4.32 8.59
CA TYR A 116 -4.04 -3.88 9.49
C TYR A 116 -2.65 -4.08 8.87
N VAL A 117 -2.41 -5.22 8.22
CA VAL A 117 -1.16 -5.51 7.51
C VAL A 117 -0.96 -4.54 6.34
N GLY A 118 -2.02 -4.29 5.57
CA GLY A 118 -2.00 -3.34 4.45
C GLY A 118 -1.73 -1.90 4.91
N ALA A 119 -2.43 -1.44 5.95
CA ALA A 119 -2.25 -0.10 6.52
C ALA A 119 -0.83 0.09 7.07
N GLY A 120 -0.33 -0.89 7.85
CA GLY A 120 1.02 -0.85 8.39
C GLY A 120 2.08 -0.80 7.29
N ALA A 121 1.96 -1.67 6.28
CA ALA A 121 2.88 -1.70 5.15
C ALA A 121 2.86 -0.39 4.35
N ALA A 122 1.69 0.21 4.13
CA ALA A 122 1.55 1.48 3.43
C ALA A 122 2.24 2.63 4.19
N VAL A 123 2.08 2.70 5.52
CA VAL A 123 2.78 3.69 6.35
C VAL A 123 4.30 3.50 6.30
N CYS A 124 4.78 2.26 6.37
CA CYS A 124 6.20 1.97 6.20
C CYS A 124 6.72 2.37 4.81
N ALA A 125 5.91 2.20 3.76
CA ALA A 125 6.26 2.63 2.40
C ALA A 125 6.39 4.16 2.29
N VAL A 126 5.50 4.92 2.95
CA VAL A 126 5.60 6.39 3.04
C VAL A 126 6.89 6.79 3.75
N ALA A 127 7.19 6.20 4.91
CA ALA A 127 8.40 6.48 5.66
C ALA A 127 9.67 6.19 4.82
N CYS A 128 9.72 5.05 4.14
CA CYS A 128 10.83 4.71 3.25
C CYS A 128 10.95 5.67 2.05
N SER A 129 9.83 6.10 1.48
CA SER A 129 9.79 7.05 0.38
C SER A 129 10.29 8.43 0.81
N LEU A 130 9.92 8.88 2.02
CA LEU A 130 10.44 10.13 2.60
C LEU A 130 11.96 10.08 2.76
N VAL A 131 12.50 8.99 3.31
CA VAL A 131 13.96 8.81 3.43
C VAL A 131 14.64 8.82 2.05
N ALA A 132 14.03 8.18 1.04
CA ALA A 132 14.55 8.18 -0.33
C ALA A 132 14.59 9.59 -0.94
N VAL A 133 13.54 10.40 -0.76
CA VAL A 133 13.49 11.80 -1.20
C VAL A 133 14.57 12.63 -0.51
N ILE A 134 14.71 12.50 0.82
CA ILE A 134 15.73 13.22 1.60
C ILE A 134 17.14 12.86 1.10
N ALA A 135 17.41 11.57 0.89
CA ALA A 135 18.70 11.11 0.39
C ALA A 135 19.00 11.64 -1.02
N ALA A 136 18.01 11.63 -1.93
CA ALA A 136 18.15 12.14 -3.29
C ALA A 136 18.41 13.66 -3.33
N LEU A 137 17.77 14.42 -2.43
CA LEU A 137 17.98 15.86 -2.28
C LEU A 137 19.35 16.18 -1.68
N ALA A 138 19.80 15.42 -0.67
CA ALA A 138 21.11 15.58 -0.05
C ALA A 138 22.25 15.31 -1.05
N SER A 139 22.15 14.24 -1.85
CA SER A 139 23.14 13.96 -2.91
C SER A 139 23.18 15.03 -4.01
N GLY A 140 22.03 15.66 -4.31
CA GLY A 140 21.95 16.74 -5.28
C GLY A 140 22.55 18.07 -4.80
N ARG A 141 22.66 18.27 -3.48
CA ARG A 141 23.29 19.46 -2.87
C ARG A 141 24.80 19.35 -2.74
N SER A 142 25.35 18.14 -2.59
CA SER A 142 26.79 17.90 -2.47
C SER A 142 27.58 18.01 -3.80
N GLY A 143 26.88 18.12 -4.93
CA GLY A 143 27.48 18.24 -6.27
C GLY A 143 27.42 19.65 -6.88
N ARG A 144 27.15 20.67 -6.07
CA ARG A 144 27.34 22.09 -6.40
C ARG A 144 28.48 22.64 -5.55
#